data_AF-A0A7W9E1I4-F1
#
_entry.id   AF-A0A7W9E1I4-F1
#
_cell.length_a   1.000
_cell.length_b   1.000
_cell.length_c   1.000
_cell.angle_alpha   90.00
_cell.angle_beta   90.00
_cell.angle_gamma   90.00
#
_symmetry.space_group_name_H-M   'P 1'
#
loop_
_entity.id
_entity.type
_entity.pdbx_description
1 polymer ?
#
loop_
_entity_poly.entity_id
_entity_poly.type
_entity_poly.pdbx_seq_one_letter_code
_entity_poly.pdbx_strand_id
1 'polypeptide(L)'
;MTIIKNIHPLSAEVLFDLLKKEFPDYINAKLDSMLNIDFTHVYHEINVLFPEVITGTALTITVSDQEITISDNTASYEFNATLLEEQLIVFIKIKAGQ
;
A
#
# COMPACT_ATOMS: atom_id res chain seq x y z
N MET A 1 -11.32 -1.89 -3.67
CA MET A 1 -11.10 -0.52 -4.21
C MET A 1 -11.52 0.49 -3.17
N THR A 2 -10.56 1.27 -2.68
CA THR A 2 -10.76 2.25 -1.63
C THR A 2 -10.20 3.60 -2.07
N ILE A 3 -10.91 4.68 -1.74
CA ILE A 3 -10.51 6.06 -2.05
C ILE A 3 -10.27 6.79 -0.73
N ILE A 4 -9.10 7.44 -0.63
CA ILE A 4 -8.64 8.21 0.52
C ILE A 4 -8.44 9.65 0.07
N LYS A 5 -8.91 10.62 0.85
CA LYS A 5 -8.66 12.05 0.55
C LYS A 5 -7.23 12.41 0.93
N ASN A 6 -6.51 13.03 0.00
CA ASN A 6 -5.12 13.46 0.21
C ASN A 6 -5.11 14.83 0.90
N ILE A 7 -5.48 14.87 2.20
CA ILE A 7 -5.65 16.14 2.95
C ILE A 7 -4.31 16.87 3.08
N HIS A 8 -3.24 16.13 3.34
CA HIS A 8 -1.87 16.59 3.15
C HIS A 8 -1.38 16.05 1.81
N PRO A 9 -1.21 16.89 0.77
CA PRO A 9 -0.91 16.43 -0.59
C PRO A 9 0.42 15.68 -0.62
N LEU A 10 0.35 14.37 -0.43
CA LEU A 10 1.47 13.45 -0.58
C LEU A 10 1.64 13.19 -2.07
N SER A 11 2.83 13.44 -2.58
CA SER A 11 3.21 13.00 -3.92
C SER A 11 3.49 11.50 -3.93
N ALA A 12 3.34 10.86 -5.09
CA ALA A 12 3.62 9.43 -5.25
C ALA A 12 5.04 9.07 -4.80
N GLU A 13 6.03 9.92 -5.08
CA GLU A 13 7.43 9.73 -4.65
C GLU A 13 7.58 9.71 -3.13
N VAL A 14 6.92 10.64 -2.42
CA VAL A 14 6.98 10.72 -0.95
C VAL A 14 6.27 9.52 -0.35
N LEU A 15 5.09 9.17 -0.85
CA LEU A 15 4.37 8.00 -0.38
C LEU A 15 5.16 6.71 -0.63
N PHE A 16 5.81 6.59 -1.79
CA PHE A 16 6.66 5.45 -2.13
C PHE A 16 7.84 5.30 -1.17
N ASP A 17 8.54 6.38 -0.84
CA ASP A 17 9.65 6.35 0.12
C ASP A 17 9.18 5.93 1.52
N LEU A 18 8.05 6.49 1.98
CA LEU A 18 7.43 6.14 3.26
C LEU A 18 7.01 4.68 3.31
N LEU A 19 6.39 4.17 2.24
CA LEU A 19 5.99 2.78 2.14
C LEU A 19 7.20 1.87 2.23
N LYS A 20 8.23 2.11 1.42
CA LYS A 20 9.44 1.28 1.42
C LYS A 20 10.17 1.28 2.77
N LYS A 21 10.14 2.41 3.49
CA LYS A 21 10.92 2.59 4.72
C LYS A 21 10.18 2.20 5.99
N GLU A 22 8.87 2.40 6.05
CA GLU A 22 8.08 2.22 7.28
C GLU A 22 7.01 1.13 7.16
N PHE A 23 6.50 0.85 5.96
CA PHE A 23 5.38 -0.10 5.81
C PHE A 23 5.75 -1.57 6.13
N PRO A 24 6.91 -2.10 5.69
CA PRO A 24 7.34 -3.45 6.07
C PRO A 24 7.42 -3.64 7.58
N ASP A 25 8.07 -2.73 8.30
CA ASP A 25 8.14 -2.77 9.76
C ASP A 25 6.76 -2.65 10.40
N TYR A 26 5.92 -1.73 9.91
CA TYR A 26 4.56 -1.53 10.40
C TYR A 26 3.72 -2.81 10.29
N ILE A 27 3.70 -3.44 9.13
CA ILE A 27 2.86 -4.61 8.88
C ILE A 27 3.42 -5.85 9.57
N ASN A 28 4.75 -6.02 9.61
CA ASN A 28 5.40 -7.12 10.31
C ASN A 28 5.10 -7.05 11.82
N ALA A 29 5.10 -5.85 12.41
CA ALA A 29 4.69 -5.65 13.80
C ALA A 29 3.17 -5.90 14.04
N LYS A 30 2.32 -5.69 13.03
CA LYS A 30 0.87 -5.89 13.13
C LYS A 30 0.43 -7.34 12.91
N LEU A 31 1.07 -8.03 11.99
CA LEU A 31 0.73 -9.39 11.58
C LEU A 31 1.58 -10.45 12.28
N ASP A 32 2.50 -10.05 13.17
CA ASP A 32 3.51 -10.93 13.78
C ASP A 32 4.17 -11.83 12.71
N SER A 33 4.49 -11.21 11.58
CA SER A 33 4.97 -11.88 10.38
C SER A 33 6.26 -11.21 9.91
N MET A 34 7.03 -11.90 9.07
CA MET A 34 8.23 -11.34 8.43
C MET A 34 8.01 -11.31 6.92
N LEU A 35 6.95 -10.62 6.49
CA LEU A 35 6.61 -10.51 5.08
C LEU A 35 7.65 -9.65 4.37
N ASN A 36 8.19 -10.17 3.29
CA ASN A 36 8.96 -9.41 2.34
C ASN A 36 8.02 -8.66 1.39
N ILE A 37 8.21 -7.35 1.29
CA ILE A 37 7.33 -6.46 0.53
C ILE A 37 8.17 -5.64 -0.41
N ASP A 38 7.86 -5.76 -1.69
CA ASP A 38 8.49 -5.02 -2.76
C ASP A 38 7.56 -3.93 -3.25
N PHE A 39 8.14 -2.82 -3.67
CA PHE A 39 7.40 -1.67 -4.19
C PHE A 39 7.97 -1.26 -5.52
N THR A 40 7.10 -1.03 -6.50
CA THR A 40 7.47 -0.48 -7.80
C THR A 40 6.69 0.81 -8.04
N HIS A 41 7.41 1.90 -8.26
CA HIS A 41 6.82 3.20 -8.56
C HIS A 41 6.84 3.49 -10.06
N VAL A 42 5.69 3.84 -10.64
CA VAL A 42 5.49 4.17 -12.05
C VAL A 42 4.62 5.42 -12.12
N TYR A 43 5.24 6.58 -12.38
CA TYR A 43 4.58 7.90 -12.46
C TYR A 43 3.80 8.30 -11.19
N HIS A 44 2.50 8.03 -11.18
CA HIS A 44 1.58 8.36 -10.09
C HIS A 44 1.08 7.08 -9.40
N GLU A 45 1.57 5.92 -9.84
CA GLU A 45 1.12 4.61 -9.40
C GLU A 45 2.24 3.90 -8.64
N ILE A 46 1.88 3.30 -7.51
CA ILE A 46 2.77 2.51 -6.68
C ILE A 46 2.18 1.10 -6.63
N ASN A 47 2.88 0.15 -7.24
CA ASN A 47 2.55 -1.26 -7.17
C ASN A 47 3.23 -1.86 -5.95
N VAL A 48 2.44 -2.49 -5.10
CA VAL A 48 2.88 -3.24 -3.93
C VAL A 48 2.86 -4.72 -4.28
N LEU A 49 4.02 -5.36 -4.15
CA LEU A 49 4.24 -6.76 -4.45
C LEU A 49 4.55 -7.49 -3.15
N PHE A 50 3.89 -8.64 -2.98
CA PHE A 50 4.13 -9.52 -1.85
C PHE A 50 4.58 -10.88 -2.41
N PRO A 51 5.87 -11.04 -2.76
CA PRO A 51 6.36 -12.25 -3.40
C PRO A 51 6.11 -13.55 -2.60
N GLU A 52 5.97 -13.43 -1.28
CA GLU A 52 5.65 -14.57 -0.41
C GLU A 52 4.16 -14.95 -0.40
N VAL A 53 3.30 -14.05 -0.87
CA VAL A 53 1.84 -14.18 -0.82
C VAL A 53 1.29 -14.50 -2.21
N ILE A 54 1.66 -13.71 -3.21
CA ILE A 54 1.26 -13.92 -4.60
C ILE A 54 2.40 -13.61 -5.57
N THR A 55 2.32 -14.23 -6.75
CA THR A 55 3.19 -13.87 -7.87
C THR A 55 2.58 -12.69 -8.64
N GLY A 56 3.10 -11.48 -8.43
CA GLY A 56 2.70 -10.27 -9.16
C GLY A 56 2.38 -9.08 -8.24
N THR A 57 1.71 -8.07 -8.80
CA THR A 57 1.22 -6.92 -8.04
C THR A 57 0.01 -7.32 -7.23
N ALA A 58 0.08 -7.15 -5.91
CA ALA A 58 -1.09 -7.40 -5.05
C ALA A 58 -1.98 -6.18 -4.96
N LEU A 59 -1.39 -5.02 -4.69
CA LEU A 59 -2.12 -3.76 -4.52
C LEU A 59 -1.52 -2.71 -5.42
N THR A 60 -2.34 -1.89 -6.06
CA THR A 60 -1.92 -0.71 -6.82
C THR A 60 -2.47 0.52 -6.13
N ILE A 61 -1.59 1.46 -5.82
CA ILE A 61 -1.92 2.74 -5.19
C ILE A 61 -1.73 3.82 -6.25
N THR A 62 -2.80 4.50 -6.64
CA THR A 62 -2.76 5.66 -7.53
C THR A 62 -2.86 6.93 -6.69
N VAL A 63 -1.81 7.74 -6.72
CA VAL A 63 -1.69 8.98 -5.95
C VAL A 63 -1.96 10.18 -6.85
N SER A 64 -2.94 10.98 -6.49
CA SER A 64 -3.24 12.26 -7.13
C SER A 64 -3.17 13.40 -6.12
N ASP A 65 -3.14 14.65 -6.58
CA ASP A 65 -3.10 15.84 -5.71
C ASP A 65 -4.26 15.90 -4.71
N GLN A 66 -5.42 15.33 -5.07
CA GLN A 66 -6.64 15.40 -4.27
C GLN A 66 -6.97 14.09 -3.55
N GLU A 67 -6.61 12.95 -4.15
CA GLU A 67 -7.10 11.64 -3.73
C GLU A 67 -6.01 10.57 -3.94
N ILE A 68 -6.00 9.59 -3.03
CA ILE A 68 -5.19 8.37 -3.13
C ILE A 68 -6.17 7.21 -3.30
N THR A 69 -6.05 6.49 -4.41
CA THR A 69 -6.89 5.34 -4.74
C THR A 69 -6.09 4.06 -4.56
N ILE A 70 -6.68 3.07 -3.89
CA ILE A 70 -6.07 1.75 -3.67
C ILE A 70 -6.93 0.72 -4.38
N SER A 71 -6.32 -0.02 -5.28
CA SER A 71 -6.93 -1.09 -6.07
C SER A 71 -6.30 -2.43 -5.69
N ASP A 72 -7.15 -3.37 -5.31
CA ASP A 72 -6.75 -4.75 -5.10
C ASP A 72 -6.68 -5.47 -6.45
N ASN A 73 -5.52 -6.07 -6.74
CA ASN A 73 -5.27 -6.86 -7.95
C ASN A 73 -5.18 -8.35 -7.65
N THR A 74 -5.50 -8.78 -6.43
CA THR A 74 -5.41 -10.18 -6.04
C THR A 74 -6.60 -10.94 -6.65
N ALA A 75 -6.31 -11.79 -7.64
CA ALA A 75 -7.35 -12.55 -8.34
C ALA A 75 -7.90 -13.72 -7.51
N SER A 76 -7.34 -14.02 -6.34
CA SER A 76 -7.75 -15.13 -5.49
C SER A 76 -7.35 -14.87 -4.04
N TYR A 77 -8.29 -15.17 -3.14
CA TYR A 77 -8.25 -15.06 -1.68
C TYR A 77 -7.18 -15.94 -0.98
N GLU A 78 -6.05 -16.17 -1.62
CA GLU A 78 -4.95 -16.93 -1.02
C GLU A 78 -4.06 -15.94 -0.27
N PHE A 79 -4.06 -16.09 1.06
CA PHE A 79 -3.49 -15.20 2.08
C PHE A 79 -4.35 -13.97 2.41
N ASN A 80 -4.11 -13.36 3.58
CA ASN A 80 -4.89 -12.25 4.17
C ASN A 80 -4.79 -10.92 3.38
N ALA A 81 -4.99 -10.94 2.05
CA ALA A 81 -4.95 -9.78 1.17
C ALA A 81 -5.88 -8.66 1.64
N THR A 82 -7.07 -9.02 2.14
CA THR A 82 -8.01 -8.08 2.78
C THR A 82 -7.40 -7.37 3.98
N LEU A 83 -6.71 -8.08 4.87
CA LEU A 83 -6.07 -7.48 6.04
C LEU A 83 -4.89 -6.59 5.64
N LEU A 84 -4.12 -7.00 4.62
CA LEU A 84 -3.04 -6.19 4.05
C LEU A 84 -3.57 -4.89 3.44
N GLU A 85 -4.66 -4.97 2.67
CA GLU A 85 -5.37 -3.81 2.12
C GLU A 85 -5.83 -2.88 3.27
N GLU A 86 -6.47 -3.43 4.30
CA GLU A 86 -6.92 -2.65 5.47
C GLU A 86 -5.77 -1.95 6.20
N GLN A 87 -4.68 -2.66 6.48
CA GLN A 87 -3.51 -2.06 7.14
C GLN A 87 -2.83 -1.00 6.26
N LEU A 88 -2.77 -1.21 4.94
CA LEU A 88 -2.26 -0.23 3.99
C LEU A 88 -3.13 1.03 3.97
N ILE A 89 -4.46 0.87 3.93
CA ILE A 89 -5.41 1.98 4.00
C ILE A 89 -5.19 2.78 5.30
N VAL A 90 -5.06 2.10 6.44
CA VAL A 90 -4.83 2.74 7.74
C VAL A 90 -3.50 3.50 7.73
N PHE A 91 -2.43 2.89 7.24
CA PHE A 91 -1.13 3.53 7.15
C PHE A 91 -1.18 4.80 6.28
N ILE A 92 -1.79 4.71 5.09
CA ILE A 92 -1.91 5.85 4.17
C ILE A 92 -2.78 6.95 4.77
N LYS A 93 -3.89 6.63 5.45
CA LYS A 93 -4.72 7.62 6.14
C LYS A 93 -3.91 8.42 7.17
N ILE A 94 -3.14 7.73 8.00
CA ILE A 94 -2.28 8.38 9.02
C ILE A 94 -1.30 9.34 8.35
N LYS A 95 -0.65 8.93 7.25
CA LYS A 95 0.31 9.77 6.52
C LYS A 95 -0.37 10.93 5.78
N ALA A 96 -1.56 10.70 5.22
CA ALA A 96 -2.35 11.71 4.52
C ALA A 96 -3.05 12.72 5.46
N GLY A 97 -2.90 12.55 6.77
CA GLY A 97 -3.44 13.47 7.79
C GLY A 97 -4.88 13.19 8.22
N GLN A 98 -5.36 11.96 8.03
CA GLN A 98 -6.68 11.48 8.47
C GLN A 98 -6.64 10.69 9.78
#